data_AF-A0A964MWT8-F1
#
_entry.id   AF-A0A964MWT8-F1
#
_cell.length_a   1.000
_cell.length_b   1.000
_cell.length_c   1.000
_cell.angle_alpha   90.00
_cell.angle_beta   90.00
_cell.angle_gamma   90.00
#
_symmetry.space_group_name_H-M   'P 1'
#
loop_
_entity.id
_entity.type
_entity.pdbx_description
1 polymer ?
#
loop_
_entity_poly.entity_id
_entity_poly.type
_entity_poly.pdbx_seq_one_letter_code
_entity_poly.pdbx_strand_id
1 'polypeptide(L)'
;GASWQDSLFRNTGSAFVDVTPPSLRRLQADHGVQWGDVDGDGALDLALTGSRTDGMHLVMRNLLPAADAKRGLHIRVVDEKGHATLAGAEVRVYAAGSSRLVGARLVDSGSGYDAQNDMPVHVGVPSGVSRVDVQVIVPRHGRRVPVWQRGVAPGKTVTVRAGR
;
A
#
# COMPACT_ATOMS: atom_id res chain seq x y z
N GLY A 1 30.83 0.59 4.35
CA GLY A 1 30.36 0.46 2.96
C GLY A 1 30.15 1.84 2.38
N ALA A 2 30.10 1.96 1.05
CA ALA A 2 29.61 3.17 0.40
C ALA A 2 28.09 3.12 0.36
N SER A 3 27.43 4.21 0.76
CA SER A 3 25.98 4.37 0.66
C SER A 3 25.66 5.04 -0.68
N TRP A 4 24.70 4.49 -1.43
CA TRP A 4 24.27 5.04 -2.71
C TRP A 4 23.01 5.90 -2.52
N GLN A 5 22.77 6.82 -3.44
CA GLN A 5 21.61 7.71 -3.33
C GLN A 5 20.30 6.95 -3.47
N ASP A 6 19.39 7.20 -2.53
CA ASP A 6 18.01 6.73 -2.60
C ASP A 6 17.30 7.31 -3.82
N SER A 7 16.39 6.53 -4.43
CA SER A 7 15.65 6.94 -5.62
C SER A 7 14.18 6.55 -5.51
N LEU A 8 13.28 7.48 -5.85
CA LEU A 8 11.84 7.30 -5.91
C LEU A 8 11.36 7.43 -7.36
N PHE A 9 10.77 6.35 -7.88
CA PHE A 9 10.26 6.32 -9.24
C PHE A 9 8.73 6.30 -9.27
N ARG A 10 8.13 7.15 -10.11
CA ARG A 10 6.70 7.14 -10.40
C ARG A 10 6.44 6.38 -11.68
N ASN A 11 5.57 5.37 -11.61
CA ASN A 11 5.02 4.73 -12.80
C ASN A 11 3.97 5.65 -13.45
N THR A 12 4.16 5.96 -14.73
CA THR A 12 3.28 6.80 -15.55
C THR A 12 2.29 5.99 -16.39
N GLY A 13 2.36 4.66 -16.34
CA GLY A 13 1.62 3.72 -17.19
C GLY A 13 2.45 3.22 -18.38
N SER A 14 3.34 4.05 -18.93
CA SER A 14 4.25 3.67 -20.03
C SER A 14 5.73 3.67 -19.65
N ALA A 15 6.10 4.35 -18.57
CA ALA A 15 7.48 4.46 -18.11
C ALA A 15 7.55 4.71 -16.59
N PHE A 16 8.74 4.47 -16.02
CA PHE A 16 9.10 4.92 -14.68
C PHE A 16 9.93 6.19 -14.79
N VAL A 17 9.51 7.24 -14.07
CA VAL A 17 10.20 8.53 -14.05
C VAL A 17 10.75 8.76 -12.65
N ASP A 18 12.03 9.13 -12.57
CA ASP A 18 12.66 9.56 -11.31
C ASP A 18 11.98 10.85 -10.83
N VAL A 19 11.32 10.78 -9.68
CA VAL A 19 10.66 11.89 -9.00
C VAL A 19 11.28 12.15 -7.63
N THR A 20 12.51 11.70 -7.41
CA THR A 20 13.21 11.80 -6.13
C THR A 20 13.38 13.26 -5.71
N PRO A 21 12.72 13.71 -4.62
CA PRO A 21 12.84 15.09 -4.19
C PRO A 21 14.25 15.35 -3.63
N PRO A 22 14.75 16.59 -3.68
CA PRO A 22 16.05 16.94 -3.10
C PRO A 22 16.18 16.58 -1.62
N SER A 23 15.08 16.56 -0.87
CA SER A 23 15.06 16.13 0.53
C SER A 23 15.40 14.66 0.71
N LEU A 24 14.94 13.78 -0.19
CA LEU A 24 15.24 12.34 -0.16
C LEU A 24 16.65 12.05 -0.67
N ARG A 25 17.10 12.71 -1.75
CA ARG A 25 18.46 12.52 -2.31
C ARG A 25 19.60 12.79 -1.33
N ARG A 26 19.37 13.63 -0.32
CA ARG A 26 20.37 13.96 0.71
C ARG A 26 20.40 12.95 1.86
N LEU A 27 19.41 12.07 1.95
CA LEU A 27 19.38 11.05 2.99
C LEU A 27 20.38 9.94 2.68
N GLN A 28 20.77 9.23 3.74
CA GLN A 28 21.63 8.06 3.69
C GLN A 28 20.84 6.89 4.29
N ALA A 29 19.64 6.63 3.76
CA ALA A 29 18.68 5.67 4.29
C ALA A 29 18.67 4.39 3.45
N ASP A 30 19.83 3.75 3.40
CA ASP A 30 20.18 2.68 2.48
C ASP A 30 19.74 1.26 2.90
N HIS A 31 19.08 1.10 4.05
CA HIS A 31 18.79 -0.22 4.62
C HIS A 31 17.31 -0.64 4.52
N GLY A 32 16.36 0.31 4.55
CA GLY A 32 14.94 -0.01 4.43
C GLY A 32 14.04 1.18 4.07
N VAL A 33 12.96 0.90 3.32
CA VAL A 33 11.99 1.89 2.82
C VAL A 33 10.56 1.34 2.79
N GLN A 34 9.66 1.97 3.56
CA GLN A 34 8.34 1.47 3.88
C GLN A 34 7.27 2.54 3.66
N TRP A 35 6.15 2.14 3.09
CA TRP A 35 4.99 3.01 2.98
C TRP A 35 4.04 2.80 4.16
N GLY A 36 3.50 3.89 4.69
CA GLY A 36 2.46 3.85 5.73
C GLY A 36 1.77 5.20 5.88
N ASP A 37 0.49 5.20 6.25
CA ASP A 37 -0.24 6.43 6.60
C ASP A 37 -0.03 6.71 8.09
N VAL A 38 1.07 7.40 8.43
CA VAL A 38 1.54 7.50 9.82
C VAL A 38 0.73 8.53 10.60
N ASP A 39 0.30 9.60 9.94
CA ASP A 39 -0.50 10.66 10.56
C ASP A 39 -2.02 10.49 10.37
N GLY A 40 -2.46 9.52 9.56
CA GLY A 40 -3.86 9.16 9.37
C GLY A 40 -4.62 10.10 8.43
N ASP A 41 -3.93 10.88 7.60
CA ASP A 41 -4.55 11.81 6.65
C ASP A 41 -4.97 11.15 5.31
N GLY A 42 -4.58 9.88 5.12
CA GLY A 42 -4.88 9.06 3.95
C GLY A 42 -3.83 9.11 2.86
N ALA A 43 -2.82 9.98 2.99
CA ALA A 43 -1.63 9.97 2.14
C ALA A 43 -0.60 9.00 2.73
N LEU A 44 -0.07 8.08 1.92
CA LEU A 44 1.02 7.23 2.38
C LEU A 44 2.30 8.06 2.51
N ASP A 45 2.87 8.06 3.71
CA ASP A 45 4.18 8.55 4.07
C ASP A 45 5.27 7.51 3.80
N LEU A 46 6.53 7.96 3.82
CA LEU A 46 7.69 7.12 3.60
C LEU A 46 8.51 7.01 4.88
N ALA A 47 8.53 5.83 5.50
CA ALA A 47 9.45 5.50 6.58
C ALA A 47 10.75 4.94 6.00
N LEU A 48 11.88 5.44 6.48
CA LEU A 48 13.20 5.21 5.94
C LEU A 48 14.17 4.85 7.07
N THR A 49 15.05 3.89 6.81
CA THR A 49 16.11 3.53 7.74
C THR A 49 17.43 3.26 7.02
N GLY A 50 18.52 3.64 7.66
CA GLY A 50 19.89 3.43 7.19
C GLY A 50 20.74 2.79 8.28
N SER A 51 22.05 3.06 8.24
CA SER A 51 23.00 2.69 9.29
C SER A 51 23.70 3.89 9.94
N ARG A 52 23.54 5.08 9.36
CA ARG A 52 24.15 6.33 9.84
C ARG A 52 23.16 7.08 10.72
N THR A 53 23.66 7.78 11.73
CA THR A 53 22.83 8.54 12.69
C THR A 53 21.93 9.58 12.03
N ASP A 54 22.32 10.12 10.87
CA ASP A 54 21.57 11.09 10.07
C ASP A 54 20.63 10.45 9.02
N GLY A 55 20.64 9.13 8.89
CA GLY A 55 19.76 8.34 8.02
C GLY A 55 18.88 7.33 8.78
N MET A 56 18.93 7.31 10.11
CA MET A 56 18.14 6.41 10.94
C MET A 56 16.70 6.91 11.12
N HIS A 57 15.73 6.01 10.92
CA HIS A 57 14.33 6.13 11.35
C HIS A 57 13.65 7.47 11.02
N LEU A 58 13.76 7.90 9.77
CA LEU A 58 13.09 9.09 9.28
C LEU A 58 11.69 8.74 8.75
N VAL A 59 10.72 9.60 9.01
CA VAL A 59 9.40 9.55 8.35
C VAL A 59 9.25 10.80 7.51
N MET A 60 9.17 10.62 6.20
CA MET A 60 8.88 11.70 5.26
C MET A 60 7.39 11.79 5.03
N ARG A 61 6.80 12.88 5.50
CA ARG A 61 5.38 13.16 5.33
C ARG A 61 5.04 13.43 3.87
N ASN A 62 4.02 12.77 3.36
CA ASN A 62 3.48 13.01 2.03
C ASN A 62 2.46 14.16 2.06
N LEU A 63 2.73 15.23 1.31
CA LEU A 63 1.92 16.45 1.31
C LEU A 63 0.86 16.44 0.19
N LEU A 64 0.27 15.27 -0.08
CA LEU A 64 -0.79 15.15 -1.07
C LEU A 64 -1.98 16.04 -0.68
N PRO A 65 -2.65 16.73 -1.62
CA PRO A 65 -3.85 17.50 -1.29
C PRO A 65 -4.89 16.62 -0.58
N ALA A 66 -5.50 17.14 0.49
CA ALA A 66 -6.42 16.37 1.33
C ALA A 66 -7.61 15.77 0.56
N ALA A 67 -8.01 16.40 -0.55
CA ALA A 67 -9.06 15.89 -1.42
C ALA A 67 -8.66 14.58 -2.13
N ASP A 68 -7.37 14.38 -2.39
CA ASP A 68 -6.82 13.18 -3.00
C ASP A 68 -6.41 12.14 -1.95
N ALA A 69 -5.80 12.57 -0.84
CA ALA A 69 -5.40 11.72 0.28
C ALA A 69 -6.59 10.89 0.83
N LYS A 70 -7.74 11.54 1.02
CA LYS A 70 -8.98 10.90 1.49
C LYS A 70 -9.59 9.90 0.51
N ARG A 71 -8.95 9.63 -0.62
CA ARG A 71 -9.42 8.69 -1.64
C ARG A 71 -8.62 7.38 -1.65
N GLY A 72 -7.63 7.26 -0.76
CA GLY A 72 -7.00 5.99 -0.42
C GLY A 72 -7.98 5.01 0.25
N LEU A 73 -7.78 3.72 0.00
CA LEU A 73 -8.50 2.64 0.68
C LEU A 73 -7.49 1.72 1.34
N HIS A 74 -7.62 1.50 2.65
CA HIS A 74 -6.79 0.56 3.40
C HIS A 74 -7.56 -0.74 3.63
N ILE A 75 -7.04 -1.86 3.15
CA ILE A 75 -7.74 -3.14 3.14
C ILE A 75 -6.93 -4.14 3.97
N ARG A 76 -7.40 -4.41 5.18
CA ARG A 76 -6.84 -5.43 6.06
C ARG A 76 -7.48 -6.78 5.75
N VAL A 77 -6.68 -7.75 5.36
CA VAL A 77 -7.13 -9.11 5.08
C VAL A 77 -6.82 -9.98 6.29
N VAL A 78 -7.82 -10.70 6.79
CA VAL A 78 -7.69 -11.54 7.99
C VAL A 78 -8.36 -12.89 7.79
N ASP A 79 -7.94 -13.90 8.55
CA ASP A 79 -8.61 -15.20 8.61
C ASP A 79 -9.98 -15.10 9.31
N GLU A 80 -10.71 -16.22 9.41
CA GLU A 80 -12.03 -16.25 10.06
C GLU A 80 -11.96 -15.80 11.53
N LYS A 81 -10.84 -16.08 12.21
CA LYS A 81 -10.58 -15.72 13.61
C LYS A 81 -10.16 -14.25 13.76
N GLY A 82 -9.82 -13.57 12.66
CA GLY A 82 -9.41 -12.17 12.64
C GLY A 82 -7.89 -11.97 12.68
N HIS A 83 -7.09 -13.02 12.50
CA HIS A 83 -5.64 -12.90 12.42
C HIS A 83 -5.18 -12.48 11.03
N ALA A 84 -4.21 -11.58 10.95
CA ALA A 84 -3.62 -11.11 9.70
C ALA A 84 -2.52 -12.06 9.18
N THR A 85 -2.89 -13.33 8.93
CA THR A 85 -1.97 -14.44 8.60
C THR A 85 -1.98 -14.82 7.11
N LEU A 86 -2.57 -13.98 6.26
CA LEU A 86 -2.91 -14.30 4.87
C LEU A 86 -1.98 -13.60 3.87
N ALA A 87 -0.67 -13.62 4.15
CA ALA A 87 0.35 -13.16 3.23
C ALA A 87 0.21 -13.83 1.85
N GLY A 88 0.41 -13.06 0.77
CA GLY A 88 0.22 -13.52 -0.60
C GLY A 88 -1.23 -13.58 -1.08
N ALA A 89 -2.22 -13.24 -0.24
CA ALA A 89 -3.60 -13.06 -0.71
C ALA A 89 -3.66 -11.91 -1.72
N GLU A 90 -4.42 -12.10 -2.80
CA GLU A 90 -4.61 -11.09 -3.84
C GLU A 90 -5.82 -10.22 -3.51
N VAL A 91 -5.62 -8.91 -3.56
CA VAL A 91 -6.65 -7.89 -3.38
C VAL A 91 -6.85 -7.17 -4.71
N ARG A 92 -8.05 -7.24 -5.25
CA ARG A 92 -8.46 -6.49 -6.44
C ARG A 92 -9.59 -5.53 -6.08
N VAL A 93 -9.51 -4.31 -6.57
CA VAL A 93 -10.50 -3.25 -6.33
C VAL A 93 -11.08 -2.85 -7.67
N TYR A 94 -12.40 -2.88 -7.79
CA TYR A 94 -13.13 -2.51 -9.01
C TYR A 94 -14.02 -1.31 -8.73
N ALA A 95 -14.32 -0.52 -9.77
CA ALA A 95 -15.41 0.45 -9.65
C ALA A 95 -16.73 -0.31 -9.40
N ALA A 96 -17.49 0.11 -8.38
CA ALA A 96 -18.62 -0.68 -7.87
C ALA A 96 -19.62 -1.05 -8.96
N GLY A 97 -20.09 -2.30 -8.95
CA GLY A 97 -21.07 -2.80 -9.93
C GLY A 97 -20.53 -2.97 -11.35
N SER A 98 -19.20 -2.91 -11.57
CA SER A 98 -18.58 -3.05 -12.88
C SER A 98 -17.37 -3.98 -12.86
N SER A 99 -16.86 -4.33 -14.04
CA SER A 99 -15.60 -5.05 -14.22
C SER A 99 -14.38 -4.14 -14.35
N ARG A 100 -14.54 -2.81 -14.23
CA ARG A 100 -13.44 -1.85 -14.36
C ARG A 100 -12.51 -1.95 -13.16
N LEU A 101 -11.31 -2.48 -13.37
CA LEU A 101 -10.28 -2.55 -12.34
C LEU A 101 -9.75 -1.15 -11.99
N VAL A 102 -9.74 -0.84 -10.70
CA VAL A 102 -9.16 0.38 -10.11
C VAL A 102 -7.73 0.12 -9.67
N GLY A 103 -7.47 -1.04 -9.05
CA GLY A 103 -6.15 -1.43 -8.61
C GLY A 103 -6.09 -2.87 -8.12
N ALA A 104 -4.88 -3.42 -8.09
CA ALA A 104 -4.62 -4.74 -7.55
C ALA A 104 -3.29 -4.75 -6.78
N ARG A 105 -3.24 -5.54 -5.71
CA ARG A 105 -2.09 -5.70 -4.83
C ARG A 105 -2.09 -7.11 -4.21
N LEU A 106 -0.95 -7.53 -3.71
CA LEU A 106 -0.84 -8.69 -2.83
C LEU A 106 -0.72 -8.22 -1.38
N VAL A 107 -1.26 -8.98 -0.45
CA VAL A 107 -0.91 -8.84 0.97
C VAL A 107 0.56 -9.19 1.12
N ASP A 108 1.31 -8.28 1.73
CA ASP A 108 2.76 -8.42 1.84
C ASP A 108 3.17 -9.70 2.58
N SER A 109 4.31 -10.27 2.17
CA SER A 109 4.88 -11.48 2.76
C SER A 109 6.24 -11.24 3.42
N GLY A 110 6.69 -9.99 3.48
CA GLY A 110 7.99 -9.59 4.00
C GLY A 110 8.54 -8.40 3.21
N SER A 111 8.95 -7.32 3.89
CA SER A 111 9.32 -6.06 3.22
C SER A 111 10.81 -5.69 3.32
N GLY A 112 11.69 -6.58 2.89
CA GLY A 112 13.11 -6.29 2.73
C GLY A 112 13.91 -6.28 4.05
N TYR A 113 15.13 -5.77 3.98
CA TYR A 113 16.07 -5.74 5.10
C TYR A 113 15.66 -4.66 6.12
N ASP A 114 15.81 -4.96 7.41
CA ASP A 114 15.53 -4.06 8.55
C ASP A 114 14.14 -3.40 8.58
N ALA A 115 13.16 -3.90 7.83
CA ALA A 115 11.87 -3.25 7.75
C ALA A 115 10.70 -4.15 7.32
N GLN A 116 9.49 -3.69 7.65
CA GLN A 116 8.23 -4.37 7.35
C GLN A 116 7.16 -3.31 7.01
N ASN A 117 6.49 -3.44 5.86
CA ASN A 117 5.35 -2.58 5.52
C ASN A 117 4.18 -2.86 6.47
N ASP A 118 3.29 -1.88 6.62
CA ASP A 118 2.01 -2.13 7.28
C ASP A 118 1.21 -3.20 6.49
N MET A 119 0.50 -4.06 7.22
CA MET A 119 -0.18 -5.24 6.66
C MET A 119 -1.42 -4.93 5.81
N PRO A 120 -2.21 -3.88 6.07
CA PRO A 120 -3.29 -3.47 5.18
C PRO A 120 -2.75 -3.05 3.81
N VAL A 121 -3.38 -3.58 2.77
CA VAL A 121 -3.12 -3.17 1.40
C VAL A 121 -3.72 -1.79 1.16
N HIS A 122 -2.93 -0.86 0.61
CA HIS A 122 -3.42 0.44 0.17
C HIS A 122 -3.72 0.47 -1.34
N VAL A 123 -4.88 1.00 -1.72
CA VAL A 123 -5.24 1.31 -3.11
C VAL A 123 -5.83 2.72 -3.19
N GLY A 124 -5.23 3.59 -4.00
CA GLY A 124 -5.81 4.89 -4.35
C GLY A 124 -6.98 4.71 -5.32
N VAL A 125 -8.14 5.27 -4.98
CA VAL A 125 -9.30 5.30 -5.89
C VAL A 125 -9.18 6.55 -6.77
N PRO A 126 -9.40 6.52 -8.10
CA PRO A 126 -9.26 7.68 -9.00
C PRO A 126 -10.52 8.54 -9.05
N SER A 127 -10.38 9.84 -9.33
CA SER A 127 -11.50 10.79 -9.36
C SER A 127 -12.60 10.31 -10.32
N GLY A 128 -13.86 10.52 -9.94
CA GLY A 128 -15.01 10.01 -10.70
C GLY A 128 -15.46 8.59 -10.34
N VAL A 129 -14.70 7.86 -9.51
CA VAL A 129 -15.19 6.62 -8.87
C VAL A 129 -15.63 6.93 -7.43
N SER A 130 -16.93 6.81 -7.18
CA SER A 130 -17.56 7.15 -5.89
C SER A 130 -17.62 5.98 -4.90
N ARG A 131 -17.67 4.74 -5.41
CA ARG A 131 -17.64 3.50 -4.62
C ARG A 131 -16.87 2.42 -5.35
N VAL A 132 -16.35 1.46 -4.58
CA VAL A 132 -15.59 0.31 -5.09
C VAL A 132 -16.08 -1.01 -4.52
N ASP A 133 -15.86 -2.07 -5.28
CA ASP A 133 -16.01 -3.45 -4.83
C ASP A 133 -14.63 -4.07 -4.62
N VAL A 134 -14.38 -4.57 -3.41
CA VAL A 134 -13.11 -5.22 -3.04
C VAL A 134 -13.28 -6.73 -3.15
N GLN A 135 -12.40 -7.35 -3.91
CA GLN A 135 -12.28 -8.79 -4.07
C GLN A 135 -10.98 -9.25 -3.40
N VAL A 136 -11.08 -10.21 -2.49
CA VAL A 136 -9.93 -10.88 -1.87
C VAL A 136 -9.89 -12.33 -2.33
N ILE A 137 -8.74 -12.79 -2.79
CA ILE A 137 -8.52 -14.18 -3.23
C ILE A 137 -7.33 -14.72 -2.45
N VAL A 138 -7.56 -15.76 -1.64
CA VAL A 138 -6.49 -16.47 -0.94
C VAL A 138 -6.16 -17.74 -1.73
N PRO A 139 -4.95 -17.89 -2.30
CA PRO A 139 -4.57 -19.13 -2.97
C PRO A 139 -4.46 -20.26 -1.94
N ARG A 140 -5.35 -21.26 -2.00
CA ARG A 140 -5.29 -22.45 -1.12
C ARG A 140 -5.68 -23.71 -1.88
N HIS A 141 -4.93 -24.79 -1.69
CA HIS A 141 -5.23 -26.11 -2.26
C HIS A 141 -5.53 -26.08 -3.78
N GLY A 142 -4.83 -25.24 -4.54
CA GLY A 142 -5.04 -25.07 -5.99
C GLY A 142 -6.34 -24.34 -6.37
N ARG A 143 -7.09 -23.79 -5.41
CA ARG A 143 -8.32 -23.03 -5.64
C ARG A 143 -8.11 -21.54 -5.40
N ARG A 144 -8.90 -20.74 -6.11
CA ARG A 144 -8.97 -19.27 -6.00
C ARG A 144 -10.42 -18.89 -5.76
N VAL A 145 -10.86 -18.95 -4.51
CA VAL A 145 -12.25 -18.58 -4.14
C VAL A 145 -12.26 -17.11 -3.74
N PRO A 146 -13.02 -16.24 -4.45
CA PRO A 146 -13.08 -14.83 -4.11
C PRO A 146 -14.06 -14.56 -2.96
N VAL A 147 -13.63 -13.74 -2.01
CA VAL A 147 -14.49 -13.07 -1.03
C VAL A 147 -14.69 -11.63 -1.47
N TRP A 148 -15.92 -11.14 -1.40
CA TRP A 148 -16.28 -9.81 -1.85
C TRP A 148 -16.78 -8.92 -0.72
N GLN A 149 -16.28 -7.69 -0.67
CA GLN A 149 -16.88 -6.58 0.06
C GLN A 149 -17.37 -5.55 -0.97
N ARG A 150 -18.68 -5.35 -1.07
CA ARG A 150 -19.30 -4.50 -2.10
C ARG A 150 -19.57 -3.08 -1.62
N GLY A 151 -19.58 -2.12 -2.54
CA GLY A 151 -20.08 -0.77 -2.33
C GLY A 151 -19.29 0.08 -1.32
N VAL A 152 -18.00 -0.19 -1.16
CA VAL A 152 -17.11 0.51 -0.21
C VAL A 152 -16.86 1.94 -0.66
N ALA A 153 -16.98 2.90 0.25
CA ALA A 153 -16.60 4.29 -0.03
C ALA A 153 -15.06 4.46 0.05
N PRO A 154 -14.44 5.32 -0.77
CA PRO A 154 -13.03 5.72 -0.59
C PRO A 154 -12.77 6.35 0.79
N GLY A 155 -11.51 6.41 1.20
CA GLY A 155 -11.11 6.99 2.48
C GLY A 155 -11.46 6.12 3.68
N LYS A 156 -11.66 4.81 3.47
CA LYS A 156 -12.05 3.86 4.51
C LYS A 156 -10.95 2.84 4.76
N THR A 157 -10.87 2.42 6.01
CA THR A 157 -10.20 1.19 6.39
C THR A 157 -11.24 0.07 6.43
N VAL A 158 -11.02 -0.99 5.68
CA VAL A 158 -11.92 -2.14 5.57
C VAL A 158 -11.18 -3.39 6.02
N THR A 159 -11.82 -4.18 6.87
CA THR A 159 -11.33 -5.53 7.21
C THR A 159 -12.13 -6.56 6.43
N VAL A 160 -11.46 -7.38 5.61
CA VAL A 160 -12.08 -8.48 4.87
C VAL A 160 -11.65 -9.81 5.50
N ARG A 161 -12.64 -10.58 5.97
CA ARG A 161 -12.42 -11.94 6.50
C ARG A 161 -12.44 -12.95 5.35
N ALA A 162 -11.33 -13.61 5.10
CA ALA A 162 -11.18 -14.61 4.04
C ALA A 162 -10.59 -15.90 4.62
N GLY A 163 -11.41 -16.93 4.83
CA GLY A 163 -10.90 -18.16 5.46
C GLY A 163 -11.71 -19.44 5.24
N ARG A 164 -12.49 -19.52 4.16
CA ARG A 164 -13.11 -20.76 3.71
C ARG A 164 -12.27 -21.45 2.64
#